data_AF-A0A2H0YC72-F1
#
_entry.id   AF-A0A2H0YC72-F1
#
_cell.length_a   1.000
_cell.length_b   1.000
_cell.length_c   1.000
_cell.angle_alpha   90.00
_cell.angle_beta   90.00
_cell.angle_gamma   90.00
#
_symmetry.space_group_name_H-M   'P 1'
#
loop_
_entity.id
_entity.type
_entity.pdbx_description
1 polymer ?
#
loop_
_entity_poly.entity_id
_entity_poly.type
_entity_poly.pdbx_seq_one_letter_code
_entity_poly.pdbx_strand_id
1 'polypeptide(L)' 'MKVGRNGPCPCGSGKKYKKCCIAKETSSAPAIDIDQLLELSSEN' A
#
# COMPACT_ATOMS: atom_id res chain seq x y z
N MET A 1 -21.70 -2.30 7.62
CA MET A 1 -20.79 -1.98 8.75
C MET A 1 -19.56 -1.25 8.21
N LYS A 2 -19.39 0.05 8.46
CA LYS A 2 -18.17 0.77 8.05
C LYS A 2 -17.09 0.57 9.12
N VAL A 3 -16.03 -0.17 8.81
CA VAL A 3 -14.89 -0.37 9.73
C VAL A 3 -14.02 0.89 9.74
N GLY A 4 -13.87 1.50 10.91
CA GLY A 4 -12.99 2.66 11.08
C GLY A 4 -11.52 2.30 10.93
N ARG A 5 -10.74 3.13 10.20
CA ARG A 5 -9.29 2.92 9.96
C ARG A 5 -8.47 2.66 11.23
N ASN A 6 -8.83 3.28 12.35
CA ASN A 6 -8.11 3.13 13.62
C ASN A 6 -8.64 2.00 14.52
N GLY A 7 -9.77 1.38 14.18
CA GLY A 7 -10.37 0.28 14.95
C GLY A 7 -9.67 -1.06 14.72
N PRO A 8 -10.00 -2.10 15.52
CA PRO A 8 -9.48 -3.44 15.33
C PRO A 8 -9.86 -3.99 13.95
N CYS A 9 -8.93 -4.71 13.33
CA CYS A 9 -9.13 -5.26 12.00
C CYS A 9 -10.11 -6.46 12.05
N PRO A 10 -11.15 -6.51 11.19
CA PRO A 10 -12.16 -7.57 11.20
C PRO A 10 -11.60 -8.96 10.81
N CYS A 11 -10.34 -9.05 10.36
CA CYS A 11 -9.68 -10.31 10.06
C CYS A 11 -9.17 -11.07 11.30
N GLY A 12 -9.37 -10.54 12.51
CA GLY A 12 -8.96 -11.21 13.76
C GLY A 12 -7.49 -11.06 14.13
N SER A 13 -6.71 -10.24 13.40
CA SER A 13 -5.27 -10.09 13.66
C SER A 13 -4.91 -9.29 14.92
N GLY A 14 -5.87 -8.66 15.59
CA GLY A 14 -5.63 -7.74 16.71
C GLY A 14 -4.98 -6.40 16.33
N LYS A 15 -4.55 -6.22 15.08
CA LYS A 15 -3.96 -4.97 14.58
C LYS A 15 -5.05 -3.94 14.24
N LYS A 16 -4.69 -2.65 14.19
CA LYS A 16 -5.57 -1.60 13.65
C LYS A 16 -5.83 -1.87 12.16
N TYR A 17 -7.06 -1.64 11.68
CA TYR A 17 -7.44 -1.87 10.27
C TYR A 17 -6.47 -1.18 9.30
N LYS A 18 -6.02 0.04 9.63
CA LYS A 18 -5.07 0.78 8.80
C LYS A 18 -3.64 0.23 8.73
N LYS A 19 -3.27 -0.66 9.64
CA LYS A 19 -1.95 -1.31 9.71
C LYS A 19 -2.02 -2.80 9.33
N CYS A 20 -3.17 -3.24 8.81
CA CYS A 20 -3.42 -4.62 8.44
C CYS A 20 -3.96 -4.66 7.02
N CYS A 21 -5.22 -5.02 6.81
CA CYS A 21 -5.80 -5.20 5.48
C CYS A 21 -5.71 -3.95 4.59
N ILE A 22 -5.88 -2.72 5.10
CA ILE A 22 -5.77 -1.53 4.24
C ILE A 22 -4.35 -1.32 3.70
N ALA A 23 -3.33 -1.66 4.49
CA ALA A 23 -1.94 -1.39 4.13
C ALA A 23 -1.49 -2.28 2.98
N LYS A 24 -2.06 -3.49 2.91
CA LYS A 24 -1.83 -4.45 1.82
C LYS A 24 -2.35 -3.94 0.47
N GLU A 25 -3.46 -3.20 0.47
CA GLU A 25 -4.04 -2.64 -0.76
C GLU A 25 -3.19 -1.48 -1.29
N THR A 26 -2.63 -0.66 -0.39
CA THR A 26 -1.85 0.53 -0.77
C THR A 26 -0.37 0.25 -1.05
N SER A 27 0.15 -0.91 -0.65
CA SER A 27 1.53 -1.34 -0.96
C SER A 27 1.69 -1.89 -2.39
N SER A 28 0.64 -1.76 -3.22
CA SER A 28 0.65 -2.18 -4.63
C SER A 28 1.09 -1.07 -5.59
N ALA A 29 1.46 0.12 -5.10
CA ALA A 29 2.33 0.97 -5.91
C ALA A 29 3.56 0.13 -6.23
N PRO A 30 3.87 -0.16 -7.51
CA PRO A 30 5.14 -0.76 -7.84
C PRO A 30 6.18 0.10 -7.14
N ALA A 31 7.11 -0.52 -6.40
CA ALA A 31 8.32 0.20 -6.04
C ALA A 31 8.86 0.70 -7.37
N ILE A 32 8.67 2.00 -7.67
CA ILE A 32 9.06 2.56 -8.94
C ILE A 32 10.57 2.45 -8.92
N ASP A 33 11.10 1.53 -9.71
CA ASP A 33 12.51 1.43 -9.95
C ASP A 33 12.91 2.70 -10.70
N ILE A 34 13.50 3.64 -9.97
CA ILE A 34 13.83 4.98 -10.47
C ILE A 34 14.83 4.88 -11.63
N ASP A 35 15.67 3.83 -11.63
CA ASP A 35 16.64 3.56 -12.70
C ASP A 35 15.94 3.38 -14.05
N GLN A 36 14.84 2.61 -14.11
CA GLN A 36 14.11 2.38 -15.35
C GLN A 36 13.39 3.64 -15.88
N LEU A 37 13.03 4.59 -15.00
CA LEU A 37 12.40 5.86 -15.40
C LEU A 37 13.43 6.88 -15.93
N LEU A 38 14.66 6.84 -15.41
CA LEU A 38 15.76 7.69 -15.89
C LEU A 38 16.21 7.25 -17.29
N GLU A 39 16.27 5.95 -17.57
CA GLU A 39 16.63 5.42 -18.89
C GLU A 39 15.62 5.85 -19.98
N LEU A 40 14.32 5.77 -19.71
CA LEU A 40 13.26 6.21 -20.65
C LEU A 40 13.25 7.72 -20.92
N SER A 41 13.87 8.53 -20.06
CA SER A 41 14.00 9.97 -20.27
C SER A 41 15.19 10.36 -21.16
N SER A 42 16.11 9.42 -21.41
CA SER A 42 17.33 9.63 -22.19
C SER A 42 17.18 9.32 -23.69
N GLU A 43 16.11 8.61 -24.08
CA GLU A 43 15.77 8.32 -25.46
C GLU A 43 14.69 9.29 -25.98
N ASN A 44 15.03 10.58 -26.08
CA ASN A 44 14.31 11.54 -26.91
C ASN A 44 15.27 12.65 -27.38
#